data_AF-A0A1I0QL75-F1
#
_entry.id   AF-A0A1I0QL75-F1
#
_cell.length_a   1.000
_cell.length_b   1.000
_cell.length_c   1.000
_cell.angle_alpha   90.00
_cell.angle_beta   90.00
_cell.angle_gamma   90.00
#
_symmetry.space_group_name_H-M   'P 1'
#
loop_
_entity.id
_entity.type
_entity.pdbx_description
1 polymer ?
#
loop_
_entity_poly.entity_id
_entity_poly.type
_entity_poly.pdbx_seq_one_letter_code
_entity_poly.pdbx_strand_id
1 'polypeptide(L)'
;MKLPTELGDEYVNKVLSNLSLKDLPDEEWKLIEGFENYAISNYGRVKSLERSIVNSYGGEHRLLDRIMKLQVCKYFNKYLKAHFFSVRCNLCLEGRSYGKSVARLVYYHFVEKFNMDDHSFLISFKDDNRFNVHFNNLEKLTVGKLHSKSLNTGRGKKGNYQQAVSQYTVDGDFVASYENIYAASETLGIYPPHILSVLNKKNITAGKFLWFKKEYKPGKKDFIPEGKSKPEKILNTSLWKRLGQPVIDESNPPACMNLSLKDLPGEYWKPFPDLEPYFAISNKGRIKRLNTWTQSISPTFWKEHIISLFVQKSGSEKYFLYTKLSCNGKSYNIAIIRMLYYCFIEKFDLKDRNLVIVNKSDPQWDLDISKLTLQSATNILTQRNKLYATKVRTVLNSKEIFNNSLWEKLGKPRISKKKPPAIFDLSLRDLPDERWKPLPSFDSKYAISNKGRVKRLSGWGAGIHFYGEEQILSLNVTKDKYPKLYFNLHRKEDVNPKMLLRLLYYLFVEEFDLSNRTLRIVNENKWLWEIDLSKLSLRPMIDSFKNKK
;
A
#
# COMPACT_ATOMS: atom_id res chain seq x y z
N MET A 1 30.95 13.62 16.72
CA MET A 1 32.01 14.65 16.73
C MET A 1 33.32 14.00 17.16
N LYS A 2 34.49 14.54 16.80
CA LYS A 2 35.78 14.09 17.37
C LYS A 2 35.82 14.40 18.88
N LEU A 3 36.72 13.74 19.62
CA LEU A 3 36.99 14.08 21.02
C LEU A 3 37.41 15.56 21.11
N PRO A 4 36.81 16.35 22.00
CA PRO A 4 37.10 17.78 22.12
C PRO A 4 38.34 17.98 22.99
N THR A 5 39.53 17.71 22.44
CA THR A 5 40.84 17.90 23.12
C THR A 5 41.07 19.35 23.56
N GLU A 6 40.40 20.30 22.90
CA GLU A 6 40.37 21.73 23.23
C GLU A 6 39.74 22.05 24.60
N LEU A 7 39.01 21.10 25.21
CA LEU A 7 38.44 21.28 26.56
C LEU A 7 39.47 21.10 27.68
N GLY A 8 40.71 20.70 27.37
CA GLY A 8 41.78 20.55 28.37
C GLY A 8 41.59 19.39 29.35
N ASP A 9 40.65 18.48 29.08
CA ASP A 9 40.37 17.34 29.96
C ASP A 9 41.55 16.34 29.95
N GLU A 10 42.11 16.12 31.14
CA GLU A 10 43.31 15.29 31.32
C GLU A 10 43.07 13.83 30.87
N TYR A 11 41.88 13.29 31.14
CA TYR A 11 41.54 11.92 30.78
C TYR A 11 41.36 11.77 29.27
N VAL A 12 40.73 12.75 28.61
CA VAL A 12 40.63 12.80 27.14
C VAL A 12 42.01 12.82 26.51
N ASN A 13 42.92 13.65 27.02
CA ASN A 13 44.23 13.86 26.42
C ASN A 13 45.18 12.67 26.64
N LYS A 14 45.24 12.14 27.87
CA LYS A 14 46.17 11.05 28.23
C LYS A 14 45.67 9.67 27.82
N VAL A 15 44.36 9.43 27.89
CA VAL A 15 43.76 8.09 27.72
C VAL A 15 43.00 7.98 26.39
N LEU A 16 41.90 8.73 26.24
CA LEU A 16 40.97 8.51 25.12
C LEU A 16 41.54 8.91 23.74
N SER A 17 42.47 9.88 23.73
CA SER A 17 43.16 10.34 22.52
C SER A 17 44.45 9.57 22.24
N ASN A 18 44.88 8.68 23.14
CA ASN A 18 46.09 7.89 22.98
C ASN A 18 45.85 6.70 22.04
N LEU A 19 46.42 6.79 20.83
CA LEU A 19 46.31 5.78 19.78
C LEU A 19 47.50 4.80 19.72
N SER A 20 48.44 4.89 20.66
CA SER A 20 49.59 4.00 20.75
C SER A 20 49.16 2.57 21.07
N LEU A 21 49.73 1.56 20.43
CA LEU A 21 49.46 0.16 20.80
C LEU A 21 50.09 -0.25 22.14
N LYS A 22 50.98 0.59 22.71
CA LYS A 22 51.53 0.37 24.04
C LYS A 22 50.43 0.51 25.09
N ASP A 23 50.39 -0.47 25.99
CA ASP A 23 49.44 -0.49 27.09
C ASP A 23 49.80 0.60 28.12
N LEU A 24 48.77 1.19 28.72
CA LEU A 24 48.93 2.08 29.87
C LEU A 24 49.26 1.25 31.12
N PRO A 25 49.81 1.88 32.19
CA PRO A 25 49.98 1.21 33.47
C PRO A 25 48.66 0.57 33.94
N ASP A 26 48.72 -0.70 34.35
CA ASP A 26 47.57 -1.49 34.82
C ASP A 26 46.39 -1.58 33.82
N GLU A 27 46.68 -1.45 32.52
CA GLU A 27 45.67 -1.59 31.48
C GLU A 27 45.34 -3.05 31.21
N GLU A 28 44.10 -3.42 31.50
CA GLU A 28 43.54 -4.75 31.23
C GLU A 28 42.63 -4.70 30.01
N TRP A 29 42.76 -5.67 29.09
CA TRP A 29 41.94 -5.77 27.89
C TRP A 29 40.99 -6.98 27.95
N LYS A 30 39.72 -6.79 27.56
CA LYS A 30 38.73 -7.86 27.41
C LYS A 30 38.09 -7.82 26.02
N LEU A 31 37.79 -8.99 25.45
CA LEU A 31 37.02 -9.09 24.21
C LEU A 31 35.61 -8.53 24.40
N ILE A 32 35.11 -7.81 23.38
CA ILE A 32 33.74 -7.30 23.39
C ILE A 32 32.80 -8.42 22.95
N GLU A 33 31.87 -8.79 23.82
CA GLU A 33 30.90 -9.88 23.58
C GLU A 33 29.96 -9.51 22.42
N GLY A 34 29.85 -10.39 21.41
CA GLY A 34 29.12 -10.12 20.16
C GLY A 34 29.89 -9.23 19.17
N PHE A 35 31.14 -8.88 19.48
CA PHE A 35 32.05 -8.12 18.61
C PHE A 35 33.49 -8.61 18.82
N GLU A 36 33.71 -9.91 18.62
CA GLU A 36 34.96 -10.63 18.97
C GLU A 36 36.19 -10.07 18.25
N ASN A 37 35.98 -9.36 17.15
CA ASN A 37 36.98 -8.61 16.39
C ASN A 37 37.54 -7.37 17.13
N TYR A 38 37.05 -7.10 18.34
CA TYR A 38 37.38 -5.91 19.12
C TYR A 38 37.61 -6.26 20.59
N ALA A 39 38.52 -5.52 21.22
CA ALA A 39 38.75 -5.54 22.66
C ALA A 39 38.53 -4.15 23.26
N ILE A 40 38.11 -4.10 24.51
CA ILE A 40 37.96 -2.88 25.30
C ILE A 40 38.79 -2.97 26.57
N SER A 41 39.46 -1.87 26.92
CA SER A 41 40.24 -1.80 28.15
C SER A 41 39.44 -1.28 29.35
N ASN A 42 39.94 -1.56 30.56
CA ASN A 42 39.43 -0.99 31.81
C ASN A 42 39.46 0.56 31.84
N TYR A 43 40.31 1.18 31.01
CA TYR A 43 40.39 2.61 30.72
C TYR A 43 39.44 3.10 29.60
N GLY A 44 38.67 2.20 28.99
CA GLY A 44 37.74 2.55 27.90
C GLY A 44 38.40 2.84 26.56
N ARG A 45 39.67 2.45 26.36
CA ARG A 45 40.28 2.39 25.02
C ARG A 45 39.70 1.20 24.29
N VAL A 46 39.54 1.31 22.97
CA VAL A 46 38.97 0.24 22.13
C VAL A 46 40.01 -0.16 21.09
N LYS A 47 40.38 -1.43 21.06
CA LYS A 47 41.37 -2.02 20.15
C LYS A 47 40.61 -2.83 19.10
N SER A 48 40.85 -2.52 17.82
CA SER A 48 40.44 -3.37 16.71
C SER A 48 41.51 -4.41 16.52
N LEU A 49 41.14 -5.68 16.64
CA LEU A 49 42.08 -6.78 16.51
C LEU A 49 42.41 -7.06 15.04
N GLU A 50 43.62 -7.57 14.84
CA GLU A 50 44.12 -8.03 13.56
C GLU A 50 43.22 -9.12 12.97
N ARG A 51 42.85 -8.96 11.70
CA ARG A 51 42.00 -9.92 10.98
C ARG A 51 42.09 -9.76 9.48
N SER A 52 41.88 -10.86 8.76
CA SER A 52 41.70 -10.86 7.31
C SER A 52 40.24 -10.58 6.98
N ILE A 53 40.00 -9.63 6.07
CA ILE A 53 38.66 -9.29 5.59
C ILE A 53 38.62 -9.49 4.07
N VAL A 54 37.57 -10.15 3.60
CA VAL A 54 37.27 -10.25 2.17
C VAL A 54 36.43 -9.04 1.78
N ASN A 55 36.89 -8.27 0.78
CA ASN A 55 36.12 -7.16 0.24
C ASN A 55 34.95 -7.68 -0.63
N SER A 56 34.01 -6.80 -0.99
CA SER A 56 32.85 -7.15 -1.81
C SER A 56 33.18 -7.64 -3.23
N TYR A 57 34.44 -7.51 -3.66
CA TYR A 57 34.96 -7.95 -4.95
C TYR A 57 35.79 -9.25 -4.83
N GLY A 58 35.80 -9.90 -3.66
CA GLY A 58 36.52 -11.16 -3.40
C GLY A 58 38.01 -11.01 -3.06
N GLY A 59 38.51 -9.78 -2.93
CA GLY A 59 39.90 -9.51 -2.54
C GLY A 59 40.11 -9.54 -1.01
N GLU A 60 41.08 -10.30 -0.55
CA GLU A 60 41.47 -10.37 0.85
C GLU A 60 42.40 -9.21 1.23
N HIS A 61 42.13 -8.55 2.35
CA HIS A 61 43.03 -7.56 2.94
C HIS A 61 43.16 -7.79 4.45
N ARG A 62 44.40 -7.79 4.93
CA ARG A 62 44.73 -7.95 6.34
C ARG A 62 44.66 -6.59 7.04
N LEU A 63 43.75 -6.45 7.99
CA LEU A 63 43.74 -5.32 8.90
C LEU A 63 44.65 -5.64 10.08
N LEU A 64 45.60 -4.75 10.37
CA LEU A 64 46.46 -4.84 11.54
C LEU A 64 45.76 -4.32 12.80
N ASP A 65 46.29 -4.70 13.96
CA ASP A 65 45.88 -4.16 15.25
C ASP A 65 45.95 -2.63 15.27
N ARG A 66 44.90 -2.00 15.79
CA ARG A 66 44.90 -0.55 16.01
C ARG A 66 43.98 -0.13 17.15
N ILE A 67 44.40 0.91 17.86
CA ILE A 67 43.51 1.62 18.79
C ILE A 67 42.56 2.51 18.00
N MET A 68 41.26 2.37 18.28
CA MET A 68 40.21 3.07 17.57
C MET A 68 40.09 4.52 18.04
N LYS A 69 39.86 5.42 17.08
CA LYS A 69 39.48 6.81 17.37
C LYS A 69 38.04 6.86 17.86
N LEU A 70 37.85 7.21 19.14
CA LEU A 70 36.54 7.34 19.76
C LEU A 70 35.82 8.62 19.29
N GLN A 71 34.50 8.59 19.40
CA GLN A 71 33.61 9.69 19.04
C GLN A 71 32.88 10.23 20.26
N VAL A 72 32.45 11.48 20.18
CA VAL A 72 31.63 12.11 21.22
C VAL A 72 30.29 12.56 20.65
N CYS A 73 29.23 12.25 21.37
CA CYS A 73 27.91 12.85 21.21
C CYS A 73 27.78 14.03 22.18
N LYS A 74 27.51 15.22 21.62
CA LYS A 74 27.30 16.47 22.36
C LYS A 74 25.80 16.75 22.43
N TYR A 75 25.27 17.04 23.61
CA TYR A 75 23.90 17.50 23.79
C TYR A 75 23.84 18.70 24.73
N PHE A 76 22.86 19.58 24.53
CA PHE A 76 22.73 20.82 25.29
C PHE A 76 21.66 20.69 26.37
N ASN A 77 22.03 20.95 27.63
CA ASN A 77 21.08 21.05 28.72
C ASN A 77 20.59 22.50 28.82
N LYS A 78 19.31 22.71 28.50
CA LYS A 78 18.68 24.03 28.51
C LYS A 78 18.61 24.68 29.90
N TYR A 79 18.56 23.87 30.97
CA TYR A 79 18.46 24.37 32.34
C TYR A 79 19.80 24.90 32.84
N LEU A 80 20.85 24.10 32.67
CA LEU A 80 22.21 24.48 33.06
C LEU A 80 22.91 25.39 32.05
N LYS A 81 22.30 25.61 30.88
CA LYS A 81 22.91 26.27 29.72
C LYS A 81 24.30 25.71 29.38
N ALA A 82 24.49 24.40 29.61
CA ALA A 82 25.77 23.72 29.49
C ALA A 82 25.69 22.55 28.51
N HIS A 83 26.83 22.24 27.89
CA HIS A 83 26.96 21.07 27.04
C HIS A 83 27.39 19.85 27.83
N PHE A 84 26.78 18.72 27.52
CA PHE A 84 27.12 17.43 28.06
C PHE A 84 27.58 16.50 26.94
N PHE A 85 28.48 15.59 27.33
CA PHE A 85 29.18 14.72 26.41
C PHE A 85 28.94 13.26 26.77
N SER A 86 28.98 12.41 25.75
CA SER A 86 28.94 10.96 25.89
C SER A 86 29.91 10.34 24.90
N VAL A 87 30.84 9.54 25.41
CA VAL A 87 31.86 8.85 24.61
C VAL A 87 31.28 7.60 23.97
N ARG A 88 31.49 7.45 22.66
CA ARG A 88 30.99 6.34 21.84
C ARG A 88 32.09 5.77 20.94
N CYS A 89 31.95 4.49 20.62
CA CYS A 89 32.72 3.83 19.57
C CYS A 89 31.74 3.26 18.52
N ASN A 90 32.24 3.02 17.30
CA ASN A 90 31.49 2.35 16.25
C ASN A 90 32.16 1.00 15.98
N LEU A 91 31.48 -0.09 16.28
CA LEU A 91 31.97 -1.46 16.07
C LEU A 91 31.37 -2.00 14.77
N CYS A 92 32.17 -2.65 13.93
CA CYS A 92 31.69 -3.20 12.66
C CYS A 92 31.61 -4.72 12.72
N LEU A 93 30.44 -5.28 12.42
CA LEU A 93 30.21 -6.73 12.33
C LEU A 93 29.42 -6.99 11.04
N GLU A 94 29.88 -7.92 10.21
CA GLU A 94 29.24 -8.30 8.93
C GLU A 94 28.91 -7.10 8.01
N GLY A 95 29.83 -6.12 7.92
CA GLY A 95 29.65 -4.92 7.10
C GLY A 95 28.66 -3.89 7.67
N ARG A 96 28.04 -4.14 8.84
CA ARG A 96 27.16 -3.19 9.54
C ARG A 96 27.91 -2.51 10.68
N SER A 97 27.66 -1.22 10.87
CA SER A 97 28.29 -0.39 11.91
C SER A 97 27.32 -0.15 13.07
N TYR A 98 27.79 -0.41 14.29
CA TYR A 98 27.03 -0.34 15.53
C TYR A 98 27.65 0.69 16.47
N GLY A 99 26.94 1.80 16.71
CA GLY A 99 27.35 2.80 17.69
C GLY A 99 27.09 2.32 19.12
N LYS A 100 28.14 2.14 19.92
CA LYS A 100 28.06 1.69 21.31
C LYS A 100 28.61 2.74 22.27
N SER A 101 28.03 2.81 23.47
CA SER A 101 28.54 3.67 24.55
C SER A 101 29.75 3.02 25.20
N VAL A 102 30.87 3.74 25.27
CA VAL A 102 32.11 3.22 25.86
C VAL A 102 31.92 2.95 27.36
N ALA A 103 31.28 3.86 28.09
CA ALA A 103 31.00 3.66 29.52
C ALA A 103 30.16 2.41 29.80
N ARG A 104 29.14 2.11 28.97
CA ARG A 104 28.35 0.87 29.13
C ARG A 104 29.19 -0.37 28.87
N LEU A 105 30.04 -0.34 27.84
CA LEU A 105 30.93 -1.47 27.53
C LEU A 105 31.94 -1.71 28.66
N VAL A 106 32.61 -0.66 29.15
CA VAL A 106 33.56 -0.79 30.27
C VAL A 106 32.84 -1.36 31.50
N TYR A 107 31.67 -0.83 31.87
CA TYR A 107 30.94 -1.34 33.03
C TYR A 107 30.54 -2.81 32.84
N TYR A 108 30.03 -3.17 31.67
CA TYR A 108 29.61 -4.55 31.36
C TYR A 108 30.76 -5.55 31.48
N HIS A 109 31.96 -5.19 31.01
CA HIS A 109 33.11 -6.09 30.97
C HIS A 109 33.95 -6.10 32.26
N PHE A 110 33.97 -5.01 33.03
CA PHE A 110 34.86 -4.85 34.18
C PHE A 110 34.15 -4.70 35.53
N VAL A 111 32.82 -4.53 35.55
CA VAL A 111 32.06 -4.36 36.81
C VAL A 111 30.96 -5.41 36.96
N GLU A 112 29.98 -5.44 36.05
CA GLU A 112 28.83 -6.36 36.17
C GLU A 112 28.17 -6.59 34.80
N LYS A 113 27.87 -7.85 34.45
CA LYS A 113 27.10 -8.17 33.24
C LYS A 113 25.61 -7.84 33.40
N PHE A 114 25.00 -7.30 32.36
CA PHE A 114 23.58 -6.93 32.32
C PHE A 114 23.05 -6.98 30.88
N ASN A 115 21.73 -7.00 30.69
CA ASN A 115 21.16 -6.89 29.34
C ASN A 115 21.53 -5.52 28.72
N MET A 116 22.37 -5.51 27.70
CA MET A 116 22.88 -4.29 27.05
C MET A 116 21.80 -3.43 26.42
N ASP A 117 20.62 -4.00 26.13
CA ASP A 117 19.45 -3.30 25.59
C ASP A 117 18.44 -2.87 26.67
N ASP A 118 18.72 -3.17 27.95
CA ASP A 118 17.91 -2.65 29.05
C ASP A 118 18.20 -1.15 29.27
N HIS A 119 17.12 -0.37 29.19
CA HIS A 119 17.09 1.09 29.35
C HIS A 119 16.48 1.52 30.69
N SER A 120 16.15 0.58 31.59
CA SER A 120 15.62 0.86 32.94
C SER A 120 16.66 1.48 33.89
N PHE A 121 17.95 1.40 33.54
CA PHE A 121 19.07 1.99 34.27
C PHE A 121 20.08 2.67 33.34
N LEU A 122 20.90 3.52 33.95
CA LEU A 122 21.93 4.31 33.28
C LEU A 122 23.26 4.14 34.03
N ILE A 123 24.36 4.18 33.27
CA ILE A 123 25.71 4.22 33.83
C ILE A 123 26.05 5.68 34.11
N SER A 124 26.34 5.97 35.37
CA SER A 124 26.70 7.28 35.91
C SER A 124 28.19 7.31 36.25
N PHE A 125 28.71 8.51 36.47
CA PHE A 125 30.12 8.81 36.75
C PHE A 125 30.22 9.33 38.19
N LYS A 126 31.11 8.76 39.00
CA LYS A 126 31.26 9.12 40.43
C LYS A 126 31.87 10.51 40.59
N ASP A 127 32.88 10.83 39.77
CA ASP A 127 33.59 12.13 39.74
C ASP A 127 32.87 13.23 38.93
N ASP A 128 31.70 12.93 38.35
CA ASP A 128 30.96 13.78 37.42
C ASP A 128 31.68 14.15 36.10
N ASN A 129 32.89 13.63 35.87
CA ASN A 129 33.57 13.73 34.60
C ASN A 129 33.09 12.64 33.64
N ARG A 130 32.34 13.06 32.61
CA ARG A 130 31.74 12.16 31.60
C ARG A 130 32.73 11.60 30.58
N PHE A 131 33.97 12.08 30.60
CA PHE A 131 35.06 11.53 29.82
C PHE A 131 35.82 10.45 30.60
N ASN A 132 35.82 10.49 31.93
CA ASN A 132 36.46 9.49 32.77
C ASN A 132 35.63 8.19 32.79
N VAL A 133 35.83 7.37 31.76
CA VAL A 133 35.15 6.08 31.57
C VAL A 133 35.86 4.92 32.25
N HIS A 134 36.82 5.19 33.14
CA HIS A 134 37.54 4.15 33.87
C HIS A 134 36.57 3.34 34.75
N PHE A 135 36.69 2.01 34.77
CA PHE A 135 35.70 1.14 35.42
C PHE A 135 35.40 1.51 36.88
N ASN A 136 36.42 1.87 37.67
CA ASN A 136 36.25 2.28 39.07
C ASN A 136 35.43 3.56 39.25
N ASN A 137 35.38 4.43 38.23
CA ASN A 137 34.61 5.67 38.25
C ASN A 137 33.14 5.47 37.84
N LEU A 138 32.77 4.30 37.33
CA LEU A 138 31.43 4.04 36.83
C LEU A 138 30.53 3.42 37.92
N GLU A 139 29.24 3.73 37.86
CA GLU A 139 28.20 3.17 38.73
C GLU A 139 26.89 2.94 37.96
N LYS A 140 26.13 1.91 38.33
CA LYS A 140 24.81 1.61 37.75
C LYS A 140 23.71 2.20 38.60
N LEU A 141 22.90 3.11 38.04
CA LEU A 141 21.78 3.75 38.74
C LEU A 141 20.46 3.53 38.00
N THR A 142 19.38 3.28 38.75
CA THR A 142 18.02 3.29 38.19
C THR A 142 17.64 4.71 37.76
N VAL A 143 16.71 4.82 36.81
CA VAL A 143 16.21 6.13 36.31
C VAL A 143 15.73 7.01 37.47
N GLY A 144 15.00 6.44 38.44
CA GLY A 144 14.53 7.17 39.63
C GLY A 144 15.67 7.74 40.48
N LYS A 145 16.68 6.92 40.83
CA LYS A 145 17.85 7.36 41.62
C LYS A 145 18.68 8.41 40.89
N LEU A 146 18.84 8.28 39.57
CA LEU A 146 19.54 9.27 38.75
C LEU A 146 18.80 10.62 38.73
N HIS A 147 17.47 10.60 38.61
CA HIS A 147 16.65 11.81 38.70
C HIS A 147 16.83 12.49 40.06
N SER A 148 16.79 11.74 41.16
CA SER A 148 17.06 12.28 42.50
C SER A 148 18.48 12.85 42.62
N LYS A 149 19.51 12.15 42.12
CA LYS A 149 20.91 12.64 42.10
C LYS A 149 21.03 13.93 41.29
N SER A 150 20.40 14.00 40.11
CA SER A 150 20.38 15.19 39.25
C SER A 150 19.65 16.37 39.89
N LEU A 151 18.56 16.12 40.62
CA LEU A 151 17.85 17.16 41.38
C LEU A 151 18.67 17.67 42.57
N ASN A 152 19.31 16.78 43.33
CA ASN A 152 20.13 17.12 44.50
C ASN A 152 21.40 17.89 44.11
N THR A 153 21.97 17.58 42.95
CA THR A 153 23.14 18.29 42.39
C THR A 153 22.77 19.57 41.64
N GLY A 154 21.50 19.99 41.68
CA GLY A 154 21.03 21.23 41.04
C GLY A 154 21.00 21.17 39.50
N ARG A 155 21.03 19.98 38.90
CA ARG A 155 21.09 19.77 37.44
C ARG A 155 19.72 19.55 36.79
N GLY A 156 18.67 19.42 37.58
CA GLY A 156 17.29 19.23 37.14
C GLY A 156 16.34 20.33 37.62
N LYS A 157 15.33 20.65 36.81
CA LYS A 157 14.25 21.55 37.23
C LYS A 157 13.35 20.82 38.24
N LYS A 158 13.29 21.31 39.48
CA LYS A 158 12.36 20.81 40.50
C LYS A 158 10.92 21.17 40.09
N GLY A 159 10.17 20.18 39.62
CA GLY A 159 8.73 20.31 39.43
C GLY A 159 8.01 20.31 40.77
N ASN A 160 6.86 20.96 40.87
CA ASN A 160 6.02 20.88 42.07
C ASN A 160 5.28 19.54 42.10
N TYR A 161 5.98 18.45 42.40
CA TYR A 161 5.41 17.10 42.44
C TYR A 161 4.66 16.79 43.74
N GLN A 162 4.81 17.64 44.76
CA GLN A 162 4.12 17.51 46.06
C GLN A 162 2.69 18.07 46.05
N GLN A 163 2.27 18.71 44.96
CA GLN A 163 0.91 19.25 44.88
C GLN A 163 -0.14 18.14 44.81
N ALA A 164 -1.21 18.28 45.58
CA ALA A 164 -2.37 17.39 45.53
C ALA A 164 -3.11 17.52 44.20
N VAL A 165 -3.57 16.38 43.67
CA VAL A 165 -4.17 16.30 42.34
C VAL A 165 -5.47 15.52 42.35
N SER A 166 -6.38 15.90 41.46
CA SER A 166 -7.62 15.19 41.17
C SER A 166 -7.59 14.68 39.73
N GLN A 167 -8.00 13.43 39.57
CA GLN A 167 -8.08 12.68 38.33
C GLN A 167 -9.50 12.70 37.80
N TYR A 168 -9.66 12.98 36.51
CA TYR A 168 -10.95 12.99 35.82
C TYR A 168 -10.89 12.19 34.52
N THR A 169 -12.01 11.60 34.12
CA THR A 169 -12.19 11.09 32.76
C THR A 169 -12.16 12.24 31.76
N VAL A 170 -11.96 11.92 30.48
CA VAL A 170 -12.00 12.92 29.40
C VAL A 170 -13.40 13.52 29.20
N ASP A 171 -14.44 12.81 29.64
CA ASP A 171 -15.85 13.21 29.53
C ASP A 171 -16.31 14.09 30.70
N GLY A 172 -15.48 14.21 31.74
CA GLY A 172 -15.71 15.12 32.87
C GLY A 172 -16.01 14.47 34.20
N ASP A 173 -16.00 13.14 34.26
CA ASP A 173 -16.34 12.41 35.48
C ASP A 173 -15.15 12.39 36.44
N PHE A 174 -15.41 12.67 37.71
CA PHE A 174 -14.42 12.54 38.76
C PHE A 174 -14.07 11.05 38.99
N VAL A 175 -12.76 10.75 39.05
CA VAL A 175 -12.27 9.37 39.27
C VAL A 175 -11.71 9.22 40.69
N ALA A 176 -10.72 10.02 41.05
CA ALA A 176 -10.03 9.93 42.34
C ALA A 176 -9.27 11.22 42.67
N SER A 177 -8.85 11.35 43.92
CA SER A 177 -7.91 12.40 44.35
C SER A 177 -6.72 11.79 45.08
N TYR A 178 -5.54 12.37 44.89
CA TYR A 178 -4.28 11.90 45.47
C TYR A 178 -3.63 13.04 46.25
N GLU A 179 -2.94 12.69 47.33
CA GLU A 179 -2.24 13.66 48.18
C GLU A 179 -1.15 14.41 47.43
N ASN A 180 -0.50 13.76 46.47
CA ASN A 180 0.51 14.36 45.60
C ASN A 180 0.65 13.59 44.26
N ILE A 181 1.47 14.11 43.34
CA ILE A 181 1.70 13.49 42.02
C ILE A 181 2.41 12.13 42.15
N TYR A 182 3.26 11.94 43.17
CA TYR A 182 3.94 10.65 43.36
C TYR A 182 2.96 9.55 43.77
N ALA A 183 2.05 9.83 44.70
CA ALA A 183 0.99 8.89 45.09
C ALA A 183 0.13 8.47 43.88
N ALA A 184 -0.22 9.42 43.01
CA ALA A 184 -0.92 9.12 41.75
C ALA A 184 -0.08 8.26 40.80
N SER A 185 1.22 8.58 40.67
CA SER A 185 2.17 7.86 39.81
C SER A 185 2.37 6.42 40.25
N GLU A 186 2.50 6.15 41.55
CA GLU A 186 2.71 4.82 42.09
C GLU A 186 1.46 3.95 41.93
N THR A 187 0.29 4.53 42.21
CA THR A 187 -1.00 3.83 42.08
C THR A 187 -1.29 3.45 40.62
N LEU A 188 -0.98 4.33 39.67
CA LEU A 188 -1.38 4.19 38.27
C LEU A 188 -0.25 3.79 37.31
N GLY A 189 0.99 3.71 37.80
CA GLY A 189 2.17 3.48 36.96
C GLY A 189 2.44 4.61 35.95
N ILE A 190 2.00 5.84 36.22
CA ILE A 190 2.14 6.98 35.30
C ILE A 190 3.35 7.82 35.68
N TYR A 191 4.30 8.00 34.76
CA TYR A 191 5.48 8.82 35.00
C TYR A 191 5.13 10.26 35.50
N PRO A 192 5.60 10.72 36.68
CA PRO A 192 5.17 11.98 37.31
C PRO A 192 5.27 13.23 36.42
N PRO A 193 6.32 13.39 35.60
CA PRO A 193 6.42 14.51 34.67
C PRO A 193 5.27 14.58 33.64
N HIS A 194 4.64 13.46 33.30
CA HIS A 194 3.48 13.47 32.41
C HIS A 194 2.26 14.11 33.06
N ILE A 195 1.97 13.75 34.32
CA ILE A 195 0.90 14.38 35.12
C ILE A 195 1.19 15.88 35.29
N LEU A 196 2.43 16.23 35.66
CA LEU A 196 2.83 17.63 35.80
C LEU A 196 2.75 18.41 34.49
N SER A 197 3.00 17.77 33.34
CA SER A 197 2.86 18.39 32.02
C SER A 197 1.40 18.76 31.70
N VAL A 198 0.45 17.91 32.11
CA VAL A 198 -0.99 18.18 31.98
C VAL A 198 -1.41 19.35 32.85
N LEU A 199 -1.00 19.36 34.14
CA LEU A 199 -1.27 20.48 35.06
C LEU A 199 -0.74 21.82 34.54
N ASN A 200 0.39 21.79 33.83
CA ASN A 200 1.00 22.97 33.21
C ASN A 200 0.44 23.29 31.80
N LYS A 201 -0.64 22.63 31.37
CA LYS A 201 -1.28 22.78 30.06
C LYS A 201 -0.33 22.56 28.86
N LYS A 202 0.75 21.79 29.06
CA LYS A 202 1.70 21.43 27.99
C LYS A 202 1.25 20.18 27.24
N ASN A 203 0.68 19.23 27.98
CA ASN A 203 0.01 18.06 27.45
C ASN A 203 -1.48 18.14 27.79
N ILE A 204 -2.28 17.38 27.05
CA ILE A 204 -3.72 17.33 27.28
C ILE A 204 -4.06 16.27 28.32
N THR A 205 -3.54 15.04 28.18
CA THR A 205 -3.84 13.92 29.07
C THR A 205 -2.57 13.21 29.55
N ALA A 206 -2.69 12.46 30.65
CA ALA A 206 -1.66 11.55 31.15
C ALA A 206 -2.33 10.27 31.66
N GLY A 207 -1.90 9.11 31.14
CA GLY A 207 -2.51 7.82 31.47
C GLY A 207 -3.98 7.71 31.09
N LYS A 208 -4.41 8.39 30.00
CA LYS A 208 -5.81 8.53 29.54
C LYS A 208 -6.71 9.46 30.36
N PHE A 209 -6.19 10.10 31.41
CA PHE A 209 -6.96 11.00 32.27
C PHE A 209 -6.56 12.46 32.11
N LEU A 210 -7.50 13.33 32.51
CA LEU A 210 -7.24 14.74 32.78
C LEU A 210 -6.85 14.91 34.25
N TRP A 211 -6.00 15.89 34.50
CA TRP A 211 -5.43 16.14 35.81
C TRP A 211 -5.58 17.60 36.17
N PHE A 212 -6.12 17.85 37.36
CA PHE A 212 -6.29 19.19 37.92
C PHE A 212 -5.72 19.24 39.33
N LYS A 213 -5.44 20.44 39.82
CA LYS A 213 -5.12 20.64 41.24
C LYS A 213 -6.33 20.24 42.08
N LYS A 214 -6.10 19.61 43.24
CA LYS A 214 -7.20 19.09 44.08
C LYS A 214 -8.23 20.15 44.48
N GLU A 215 -7.78 21.38 44.73
CA GLU A 215 -8.62 22.52 45.11
C GLU A 215 -9.43 23.09 43.93
N TYR A 216 -9.06 22.77 42.70
CA TYR A 216 -9.70 23.29 41.50
C TYR A 216 -10.87 22.40 41.07
N LYS A 217 -12.05 23.00 40.90
CA LYS A 217 -13.23 22.35 40.34
C LYS A 217 -13.33 22.69 38.84
N PRO A 218 -12.97 21.79 37.92
CA PRO A 218 -13.04 22.05 36.49
C PRO A 218 -14.49 22.21 36.02
N GLY A 219 -14.74 23.23 35.19
CA GLY A 219 -16.00 23.41 34.48
C GLY A 219 -15.98 22.73 33.12
N LYS A 220 -17.13 22.66 32.42
CA LYS A 220 -17.26 22.01 31.09
C LYS A 220 -16.21 22.48 30.06
N LYS A 221 -15.76 23.73 30.15
CA LYS A 221 -14.75 24.30 29.23
C LYS A 221 -13.35 23.73 29.46
N ASP A 222 -13.01 23.31 30.68
CA ASP A 222 -11.69 22.77 31.01
C ASP A 222 -11.44 21.38 30.42
N PHE A 223 -12.52 20.68 30.08
CA PHE A 223 -12.51 19.39 29.40
C PHE A 223 -12.40 19.55 27.86
N ILE A 224 -12.34 20.78 27.35
CA ILE A 224 -12.18 21.07 25.92
C ILE A 224 -10.84 21.79 25.72
N PRO A 225 -9.82 21.15 25.13
CA PRO A 225 -8.50 21.76 24.97
C PRO A 225 -8.53 23.06 24.13
N GLU A 226 -7.96 24.13 24.69
CA GLU A 226 -7.71 25.39 23.99
C GLU A 226 -6.56 25.24 22.98
N GLY A 227 -6.84 24.64 21.82
CA GLY A 227 -5.90 24.64 20.70
C GLY A 227 -5.82 26.03 20.04
N LYS A 228 -4.61 26.47 19.67
CA LYS A 228 -4.39 27.60 18.76
C LYS A 228 -5.21 27.37 17.49
N SER A 229 -6.34 28.07 17.36
CA SER A 229 -7.19 27.92 16.19
C SER A 229 -6.43 28.46 14.98
N LYS A 230 -6.33 27.66 13.92
CA LYS A 230 -6.03 28.23 12.61
C LYS A 230 -7.19 29.16 12.23
N PRO A 231 -6.96 30.21 11.43
CA PRO A 231 -8.06 31.03 10.91
C PRO A 231 -9.08 30.12 10.23
N GLU A 232 -10.35 30.31 10.56
CA GLU A 232 -11.46 29.52 10.02
C GLU A 232 -11.50 29.71 8.51
N LYS A 233 -11.20 28.65 7.77
CA LYS A 233 -11.30 28.68 6.31
C LYS A 233 -12.77 28.53 5.97
N ILE A 234 -13.35 29.53 5.31
CA ILE A 234 -14.75 29.49 4.86
C ILE A 234 -14.87 28.70 3.56
N LEU A 235 -13.91 28.84 2.64
CA LEU A 235 -13.94 28.20 1.31
C LEU A 235 -12.97 27.01 1.20
N ASN A 236 -13.46 25.89 0.69
CA ASN A 236 -12.65 24.77 0.22
C ASN A 236 -12.02 25.07 -1.16
N THR A 237 -10.94 25.85 -1.13
CA THR A 237 -10.21 26.27 -2.34
C THR A 237 -9.68 25.10 -3.17
N SER A 238 -9.40 23.94 -2.55
CA SER A 238 -8.91 22.76 -3.27
C SER A 238 -9.99 22.14 -4.16
N LEU A 239 -11.23 22.06 -3.66
CA LEU A 239 -12.36 21.52 -4.39
C LEU A 239 -12.77 22.49 -5.50
N TRP A 240 -12.86 23.78 -5.16
CA TRP A 240 -13.16 24.85 -6.11
C TRP A 240 -12.21 24.84 -7.32
N LYS A 241 -10.88 24.77 -7.09
CA LYS A 241 -9.88 24.63 -8.16
C LYS A 241 -10.08 23.36 -9.00
N ARG A 242 -10.36 22.21 -8.38
CA ARG A 242 -10.56 20.94 -9.10
C ARG A 242 -11.83 20.91 -9.95
N LEU A 243 -12.85 21.67 -9.55
CA LEU A 243 -14.10 21.86 -10.29
C LEU A 243 -13.99 22.88 -11.42
N GLY A 244 -12.81 23.47 -11.64
CA GLY A 244 -12.60 24.43 -12.73
C GLY A 244 -12.92 25.87 -12.35
N GLN A 245 -12.87 26.20 -11.05
CA GLN A 245 -13.06 27.56 -10.53
C GLN A 245 -14.39 28.20 -10.98
N PRO A 246 -15.53 27.55 -10.71
CA PRO A 246 -16.83 28.14 -11.04
C PRO A 246 -17.00 29.49 -10.35
N VAL A 247 -17.74 30.39 -11.00
CA VAL A 247 -18.07 31.72 -10.45
C VAL A 247 -18.97 31.54 -9.22
N ILE A 248 -18.46 31.89 -8.05
CA ILE A 248 -19.15 31.77 -6.75
C ILE A 248 -18.80 32.97 -5.85
N ASP A 249 -19.63 33.23 -4.84
CA ASP A 249 -19.28 34.13 -3.74
C ASP A 249 -18.34 33.41 -2.76
N GLU A 250 -17.07 33.85 -2.67
CA GLU A 250 -16.09 33.23 -1.77
C GLU A 250 -16.39 33.49 -0.28
N SER A 251 -17.15 34.54 0.03
CA SER A 251 -17.55 34.88 1.40
C SER A 251 -18.72 34.04 1.90
N ASN A 252 -19.56 33.55 0.96
CA ASN A 252 -20.66 32.64 1.23
C ASN A 252 -20.74 31.54 0.15
N PRO A 253 -19.77 30.61 0.14
CA PRO A 253 -19.66 29.62 -0.93
C PRO A 253 -20.80 28.59 -0.87
N PRO A 254 -21.10 27.91 -1.99
CA PRO A 254 -22.06 26.82 -2.04
C PRO A 254 -21.75 25.72 -1.02
N ALA A 255 -22.79 25.01 -0.58
CA ALA A 255 -22.68 24.03 0.50
C ALA A 255 -21.54 23.02 0.33
N CYS A 256 -21.31 22.51 -0.88
CA CYS A 256 -20.24 21.53 -1.13
C CYS A 256 -18.82 22.09 -0.93
N MET A 257 -18.64 23.41 -0.97
CA MET A 257 -17.36 24.10 -0.77
C MET A 257 -17.32 24.93 0.52
N ASN A 258 -18.42 25.01 1.27
CA ASN A 258 -18.55 25.80 2.49
C ASN A 258 -18.05 25.04 3.72
N LEU A 259 -16.97 25.53 4.31
CA LEU A 259 -16.32 24.97 5.48
C LEU A 259 -16.67 25.70 6.79
N SER A 260 -17.55 26.72 6.74
CA SER A 260 -18.00 27.44 7.93
C SER A 260 -18.90 26.58 8.80
N LEU A 261 -18.76 26.70 10.11
CA LEU A 261 -19.65 26.07 11.08
C LEU A 261 -21.07 26.67 11.10
N LYS A 262 -21.27 27.86 10.51
CA LYS A 262 -22.59 28.50 10.41
C LYS A 262 -23.51 27.68 9.49
N ASP A 263 -24.75 27.52 9.91
CA ASP A 263 -25.76 26.85 9.12
C ASP A 263 -26.18 27.72 7.92
N LEU A 264 -26.38 27.09 6.77
CA LEU A 264 -26.85 27.75 5.56
C LEU A 264 -28.38 27.86 5.58
N PRO A 265 -28.97 28.79 4.80
CA PRO A 265 -30.43 28.92 4.71
C PRO A 265 -31.12 27.60 4.33
N GLY A 266 -32.07 27.17 5.17
CA GLY A 266 -32.82 25.91 4.97
C GLY A 266 -32.00 24.64 5.22
N GLU A 267 -30.85 24.76 5.87
CA GLU A 267 -30.03 23.61 6.23
C GLU A 267 -30.43 23.00 7.57
N TYR A 268 -30.50 21.68 7.61
CA TYR A 268 -30.72 20.91 8.83
C TYR A 268 -29.89 19.63 8.82
N TRP A 269 -29.56 19.14 10.01
CA TRP A 269 -28.59 18.07 10.22
C TRP A 269 -29.26 16.79 10.71
N LYS A 270 -28.71 15.64 10.29
CA LYS A 270 -29.03 14.31 10.82
C LYS A 270 -27.74 13.60 11.29
N PRO A 271 -27.82 12.70 12.27
CA PRO A 271 -26.69 11.85 12.65
C PRO A 271 -26.17 11.06 11.43
N PHE A 272 -24.85 10.92 11.33
CA PHE A 272 -24.25 10.17 10.23
C PHE A 272 -24.41 8.66 10.48
N PRO A 273 -25.01 7.88 9.55
CA PRO A 273 -25.26 6.45 9.76
C PRO A 273 -23.99 5.67 10.10
N ASP A 274 -24.07 4.79 11.10
CA ASP A 274 -22.98 3.95 11.65
C ASP A 274 -21.85 4.72 12.36
N LEU A 275 -21.84 6.06 12.29
CA LEU A 275 -20.80 6.94 12.83
C LEU A 275 -21.37 8.12 13.62
N GLU A 276 -22.56 7.93 14.19
CA GLU A 276 -23.37 8.96 14.85
C GLU A 276 -22.63 9.71 15.96
N PRO A 277 -21.78 9.07 16.80
CA PRO A 277 -21.04 9.79 17.84
C PRO A 277 -20.02 10.79 17.27
N TYR A 278 -19.57 10.60 16.04
CA TYR A 278 -18.43 11.33 15.48
C TYR A 278 -18.80 12.32 14.39
N PHE A 279 -19.89 12.08 13.66
CA PHE A 279 -20.24 12.88 12.49
C PHE A 279 -21.75 13.10 12.36
N ALA A 280 -22.10 14.22 11.73
CA ALA A 280 -23.43 14.53 11.26
C ALA A 280 -23.38 14.93 9.77
N ILE A 281 -24.48 14.71 9.05
CA ILE A 281 -24.65 15.11 7.65
C ILE A 281 -25.84 16.07 7.51
N SER A 282 -25.68 17.11 6.71
CA SER A 282 -26.77 18.05 6.41
C SER A 282 -27.53 17.66 5.15
N ASN A 283 -28.76 18.14 5.03
CA ASN A 283 -29.56 18.01 3.81
C ASN A 283 -28.88 18.67 2.59
N LYS A 284 -27.92 19.57 2.78
CA LYS A 284 -27.13 20.17 1.68
C LYS A 284 -25.83 19.42 1.37
N GLY A 285 -25.59 18.27 2.02
CA GLY A 285 -24.46 17.40 1.75
C GLY A 285 -23.17 17.80 2.48
N ARG A 286 -23.25 18.74 3.43
CA ARG A 286 -22.12 19.06 4.31
C ARG A 286 -21.98 17.97 5.36
N ILE A 287 -20.75 17.64 5.72
CA ILE A 287 -20.46 16.70 6.80
C ILE A 287 -19.75 17.46 7.91
N LYS A 288 -20.30 17.39 9.10
CA LYS A 288 -19.77 18.03 10.30
C LYS A 288 -19.16 16.95 11.18
N ARG A 289 -17.90 17.11 11.54
CA ARG A 289 -17.28 16.30 12.60
C ARG A 289 -17.67 16.91 13.93
N LEU A 290 -18.09 16.08 14.88
CA LEU A 290 -18.50 16.49 16.21
C LEU A 290 -17.30 16.52 17.18
N ASN A 291 -17.43 17.33 18.23
CA ASN A 291 -16.47 17.40 19.33
C ASN A 291 -16.35 16.02 20.01
N THR A 292 -15.20 15.36 19.86
CA THR A 292 -15.02 13.98 20.34
C THR A 292 -13.59 13.71 20.79
N TRP A 293 -13.46 12.86 21.81
CA TRP A 293 -12.19 12.30 22.26
C TRP A 293 -11.84 11.02 21.50
N THR A 294 -10.56 10.80 21.20
CA THR A 294 -10.10 9.53 20.66
C THR A 294 -9.98 8.47 21.75
N GLN A 295 -10.31 7.22 21.41
CA GLN A 295 -10.20 6.06 22.32
C GLN A 295 -8.78 5.46 22.40
N SER A 296 -7.75 6.25 22.08
CA SER A 296 -6.35 5.80 22.04
C SER A 296 -5.70 5.78 23.43
N ILE A 297 -4.52 5.14 23.55
CA ILE A 297 -3.70 5.14 24.78
C ILE A 297 -3.37 6.58 25.23
N SER A 298 -3.21 7.49 24.27
CA SER A 298 -3.13 8.93 24.50
C SER A 298 -4.35 9.61 23.87
N PRO A 299 -5.45 9.82 24.60
CA PRO A 299 -6.64 10.49 24.09
C PRO A 299 -6.32 11.89 23.59
N THR A 300 -6.80 12.22 22.40
CA THR A 300 -6.69 13.53 21.76
C THR A 300 -8.08 14.05 21.46
N PHE A 301 -8.31 15.34 21.69
CA PHE A 301 -9.58 15.97 21.41
C PHE A 301 -9.64 16.48 19.97
N TRP A 302 -10.67 16.06 19.24
CA TRP A 302 -10.96 16.57 17.91
C TRP A 302 -12.06 17.62 18.00
N LYS A 303 -11.71 18.85 17.62
CA LYS A 303 -12.68 19.96 17.55
C LYS A 303 -13.65 19.79 16.40
N GLU A 304 -14.85 20.30 16.62
CA GLU A 304 -15.90 20.43 15.62
C GLU A 304 -15.42 21.25 14.42
N HIS A 305 -15.69 20.74 13.22
CA HIS A 305 -15.44 21.44 11.96
C HIS A 305 -16.20 20.76 10.82
N ILE A 306 -16.42 21.50 9.73
CA ILE A 306 -16.94 20.93 8.49
C ILE A 306 -15.82 20.21 7.74
N ILE A 307 -16.10 18.97 7.33
CA ILE A 307 -15.18 18.11 6.61
C ILE A 307 -15.13 18.52 5.14
N SER A 308 -13.93 18.71 4.61
CA SER A 308 -13.72 18.99 3.20
C SER A 308 -14.22 17.86 2.31
N LEU A 309 -14.96 18.24 1.27
CA LEU A 309 -15.32 17.36 0.17
C LEU A 309 -14.25 17.37 -0.92
N PHE A 310 -14.21 16.29 -1.68
CA PHE A 310 -13.34 16.07 -2.82
C PHE A 310 -14.17 15.67 -4.03
N VAL A 311 -13.60 15.87 -5.21
CA VAL A 311 -14.21 15.46 -6.47
C VAL A 311 -13.39 14.33 -7.11
N GLN A 312 -14.10 13.31 -7.59
CA GLN A 312 -13.54 12.26 -8.45
C GLN A 312 -14.16 12.37 -9.84
N LYS A 313 -13.31 12.56 -10.86
CA LYS A 313 -13.72 12.66 -12.26
C LYS A 313 -13.70 11.27 -12.91
N SER A 314 -14.74 10.94 -13.67
CA SER A 314 -14.88 9.71 -14.45
C SER A 314 -15.12 10.09 -15.91
N GLY A 315 -14.04 10.30 -16.67
CA GLY A 315 -14.09 10.83 -18.04
C GLY A 315 -14.16 12.36 -18.08
N SER A 316 -14.57 12.91 -19.24
CA SER A 316 -14.56 14.35 -19.50
C SER A 316 -15.65 15.15 -18.78
N GLU A 317 -16.83 14.57 -18.52
CA GLU A 317 -18.01 15.33 -18.11
C GLU A 317 -18.64 14.92 -16.76
N LYS A 318 -18.43 13.68 -16.31
CA LYS A 318 -19.07 13.17 -15.09
C LYS A 318 -18.12 13.15 -13.92
N TYR A 319 -18.58 13.65 -12.79
CA TYR A 319 -17.84 13.59 -11.55
C TYR A 319 -18.77 13.42 -10.36
N PHE A 320 -18.25 12.91 -9.26
CA PHE A 320 -19.01 12.82 -8.01
C PHE A 320 -18.21 13.37 -6.85
N LEU A 321 -18.95 13.88 -5.87
CA LEU A 321 -18.40 14.38 -4.62
C LEU A 321 -18.28 13.24 -3.61
N TYR A 322 -17.11 13.17 -2.97
CA TYR A 322 -16.82 12.19 -1.95
C TYR A 322 -16.02 12.82 -0.81
N THR A 323 -15.99 12.13 0.33
CA THR A 323 -15.07 12.46 1.42
C THR A 323 -14.44 11.23 2.03
N LYS A 324 -13.36 11.43 2.77
CA LYS A 324 -12.67 10.40 3.55
C LYS A 324 -12.86 10.70 5.02
N LEU A 325 -13.65 9.89 5.70
CA LEU A 325 -13.88 10.00 7.15
C LEU A 325 -12.94 9.04 7.88
N SER A 326 -12.32 9.50 8.96
CA SER A 326 -11.51 8.64 9.82
C SER A 326 -11.94 8.73 11.29
N CYS A 327 -12.11 7.56 11.90
CA CYS A 327 -12.40 7.40 13.32
C CYS A 327 -11.96 6.01 13.77
N ASN A 328 -11.52 5.90 15.04
CA ASN A 328 -11.09 4.63 15.67
C ASN A 328 -10.11 3.80 14.83
N GLY A 329 -9.16 4.46 14.15
CA GLY A 329 -8.16 3.80 13.30
C GLY A 329 -8.69 3.27 11.96
N LYS A 330 -9.99 3.40 11.67
CA LYS A 330 -10.62 3.02 10.39
C LYS A 330 -10.83 4.24 9.50
N SER A 331 -10.79 4.02 8.19
CA SER A 331 -11.01 5.04 7.16
C SER A 331 -12.14 4.63 6.24
N TYR A 332 -13.07 5.55 5.98
CA TYR A 332 -14.28 5.34 5.21
C TYR A 332 -14.27 6.29 4.01
N ASN A 333 -14.41 5.75 2.81
CA ASN A 333 -14.57 6.56 1.59
C ASN A 333 -16.07 6.67 1.28
N ILE A 334 -16.62 7.87 1.43
CA ILE A 334 -18.05 8.13 1.40
C ILE A 334 -18.41 8.93 0.16
N ALA A 335 -19.29 8.39 -0.68
CA ALA A 335 -19.94 9.15 -1.74
C ALA A 335 -21.11 9.96 -1.16
N ILE A 336 -21.08 11.29 -1.31
CA ILE A 336 -22.02 12.20 -0.64
C ILE A 336 -23.46 11.96 -1.08
N ILE A 337 -23.68 11.73 -2.37
CA ILE A 337 -25.02 11.48 -2.93
C ILE A 337 -25.68 10.23 -2.36
N ARG A 338 -24.92 9.19 -1.99
CA ARG A 338 -25.46 7.97 -1.37
C ARG A 338 -25.99 8.26 0.03
N MET A 339 -25.21 8.99 0.83
CA MET A 339 -25.61 9.36 2.19
C MET A 339 -26.77 10.34 2.19
N LEU A 340 -26.77 11.31 1.28
CA LEU A 340 -27.89 12.25 1.12
C LEU A 340 -29.20 11.52 0.81
N TYR A 341 -29.17 10.63 -0.19
CA TYR A 341 -30.35 9.85 -0.54
C TYR A 341 -30.84 9.00 0.64
N TYR A 342 -29.93 8.27 1.28
CA TYR A 342 -30.24 7.41 2.43
C TYR A 342 -30.81 8.19 3.63
N CYS A 343 -30.26 9.35 3.94
CA CYS A 343 -30.64 10.13 5.13
C CYS A 343 -31.89 10.98 4.91
N PHE A 344 -32.16 11.45 3.69
CA PHE A 344 -33.16 12.48 3.43
C PHE A 344 -34.26 12.08 2.43
N ILE A 345 -34.12 10.97 1.70
CA ILE A 345 -35.15 10.49 0.75
C ILE A 345 -35.68 9.12 1.18
N GLU A 346 -34.87 8.08 1.06
CA GLU A 346 -35.30 6.69 1.28
C GLU A 346 -34.13 5.84 1.76
N LYS A 347 -34.36 5.02 2.77
CA LYS A 347 -33.36 4.07 3.29
C LYS A 347 -33.22 2.88 2.33
N PHE A 348 -31.99 2.49 2.04
CA PHE A 348 -31.65 1.32 1.24
C PHE A 348 -30.38 0.67 1.79
N ASP A 349 -30.06 -0.56 1.35
CA ASP A 349 -28.82 -1.20 1.79
C ASP A 349 -27.59 -0.47 1.23
N LEU A 350 -26.87 0.23 2.12
CA LEU A 350 -25.65 0.96 1.80
C LEU A 350 -24.52 0.05 1.32
N LYS A 351 -24.56 -1.25 1.65
CA LYS A 351 -23.58 -2.26 1.22
C LYS A 351 -23.88 -2.81 -0.17
N ASP A 352 -25.11 -2.68 -0.65
CA ASP A 352 -25.47 -3.11 -1.99
C ASP A 352 -24.80 -2.20 -3.04
N ARG A 353 -23.97 -2.83 -3.87
CA ARG A 353 -23.23 -2.20 -4.97
C ARG A 353 -24.04 -2.15 -6.27
N ASN A 354 -25.12 -2.92 -6.37
CA ASN A 354 -26.03 -2.88 -7.50
C ASN A 354 -26.93 -1.64 -7.46
N LEU A 355 -27.14 -1.06 -6.28
CA LEU A 355 -27.91 0.16 -6.11
C LEU A 355 -27.04 1.41 -6.34
N VAL A 356 -27.39 2.22 -7.32
CA VAL A 356 -26.65 3.43 -7.74
C VAL A 356 -27.56 4.65 -7.66
N ILE A 357 -27.04 5.73 -7.08
CA ILE A 357 -27.72 7.04 -7.08
C ILE A 357 -27.28 7.83 -8.30
N VAL A 358 -28.24 8.23 -9.13
CA VAL A 358 -28.02 9.11 -10.28
C VAL A 358 -28.35 10.54 -9.87
N ASN A 359 -27.36 11.42 -9.98
CA ASN A 359 -27.49 12.85 -9.77
C ASN A 359 -27.85 13.55 -11.09
N LYS A 360 -29.01 14.21 -11.13
CA LYS A 360 -29.47 15.02 -12.27
C LYS A 360 -29.35 16.53 -12.05
N SER A 361 -28.68 16.98 -10.99
CA SER A 361 -28.34 18.39 -10.80
C SER A 361 -27.44 18.89 -11.92
N ASP A 362 -27.69 20.12 -12.35
CA ASP A 362 -26.81 20.91 -13.20
C ASP A 362 -26.63 22.29 -12.57
N PRO A 363 -25.42 22.65 -12.09
CA PRO A 363 -24.19 21.84 -12.10
C PRO A 363 -24.22 20.66 -11.11
N GLN A 364 -23.50 19.56 -11.40
CA GLN A 364 -23.49 18.35 -10.55
C GLN A 364 -23.01 18.58 -9.10
N TRP A 365 -22.22 19.63 -8.85
CA TRP A 365 -21.76 19.97 -7.49
C TRP A 365 -22.79 20.72 -6.66
N ASP A 366 -23.84 21.29 -7.29
CA ASP A 366 -24.96 21.95 -6.60
C ASP A 366 -26.05 20.91 -6.34
N LEU A 367 -25.84 20.16 -5.25
CA LEU A 367 -26.64 18.98 -4.94
C LEU A 367 -28.06 19.38 -4.51
N ASP A 368 -29.02 19.02 -5.36
CA ASP A 368 -30.43 19.12 -5.07
C ASP A 368 -30.96 17.71 -4.79
N ILE A 369 -31.39 17.48 -3.56
CA ILE A 369 -31.89 16.18 -3.12
C ILE A 369 -33.05 15.70 -4.01
N SER A 370 -33.92 16.61 -4.48
CA SER A 370 -35.07 16.26 -5.32
C SER A 370 -34.66 15.70 -6.70
N LYS A 371 -33.42 15.97 -7.14
CA LYS A 371 -32.85 15.50 -8.41
C LYS A 371 -32.02 14.23 -8.27
N LEU A 372 -32.00 13.61 -7.09
CA LEU A 372 -31.35 12.32 -6.85
C LEU A 372 -32.33 11.17 -7.05
N THR A 373 -31.94 10.16 -7.83
CA THR A 373 -32.78 8.97 -8.09
C THR A 373 -32.01 7.68 -7.86
N LEU A 374 -32.64 6.71 -7.19
CA LEU A 374 -32.09 5.36 -6.99
C LEU A 374 -32.40 4.49 -8.21
N GLN A 375 -31.38 3.83 -8.75
CA GLN A 375 -31.50 2.93 -9.91
C GLN A 375 -30.61 1.69 -9.73
N SER A 376 -30.99 0.59 -10.37
CA SER A 376 -30.11 -0.57 -10.47
C SER A 376 -28.99 -0.34 -11.50
N ALA A 377 -27.77 -0.73 -11.15
CA ALA A 377 -26.61 -0.76 -12.03
C ALA A 377 -26.88 -1.59 -13.28
N THR A 378 -27.63 -2.69 -13.18
CA THR A 378 -28.00 -3.52 -14.33
C THR A 378 -28.89 -2.76 -15.31
N ASN A 379 -29.83 -1.95 -14.82
CA ASN A 379 -30.70 -1.12 -15.66
C ASN A 379 -29.91 -0.02 -16.37
N ILE A 380 -29.01 0.66 -15.64
CA ILE A 380 -28.12 1.68 -16.22
C ILE A 380 -27.24 1.05 -17.31
N LEU A 381 -26.62 -0.10 -17.02
CA LEU A 381 -25.78 -0.81 -17.99
C LEU A 381 -26.58 -1.31 -19.19
N THR A 382 -27.81 -1.78 -18.99
CA THR A 382 -28.69 -2.23 -20.08
C THR A 382 -29.06 -1.06 -20.99
N GLN A 383 -29.44 0.09 -20.44
CA GLN A 383 -29.72 1.29 -21.21
C GLN A 383 -28.48 1.80 -21.94
N ARG A 384 -27.33 1.82 -21.27
CA ARG A 384 -26.04 2.19 -21.86
C ARG A 384 -25.66 1.23 -22.99
N ASN A 385 -25.85 -0.07 -22.79
CA ASN A 385 -25.55 -1.09 -23.79
C ASN A 385 -26.52 -1.01 -24.97
N LYS A 386 -27.79 -0.64 -24.77
CA LYS A 386 -28.71 -0.30 -25.87
C LYS A 386 -28.19 0.89 -26.70
N LEU A 387 -27.68 1.93 -26.05
CA LEU A 387 -27.04 3.09 -26.70
C LEU A 387 -25.70 2.76 -27.39
N TYR A 388 -24.95 1.77 -26.92
CA TYR A 388 -23.74 1.28 -27.60
C TYR A 388 -24.05 0.24 -28.68
N ALA A 389 -25.16 -0.50 -28.55
CA ALA A 389 -25.65 -1.41 -29.58
C ALA A 389 -26.12 -0.64 -30.83
N THR A 390 -26.50 0.63 -30.71
CA THR A 390 -26.68 1.53 -31.86
C THR A 390 -25.36 1.97 -32.52
N LYS A 391 -24.19 1.64 -31.95
CA LYS A 391 -22.85 1.77 -32.58
C LYS A 391 -22.28 0.41 -33.03
N VAL A 392 -23.13 -0.54 -33.42
CA VAL A 392 -22.71 -1.84 -33.96
C VAL A 392 -21.97 -1.66 -35.29
N ARG A 393 -20.82 -2.32 -35.43
CA ARG A 393 -20.15 -2.44 -36.73
C ARG A 393 -20.61 -3.74 -37.39
N THR A 394 -21.52 -3.61 -38.35
CA THR A 394 -21.96 -4.73 -39.19
C THR A 394 -20.82 -5.13 -40.12
N VAL A 395 -20.38 -6.38 -40.03
CA VAL A 395 -19.37 -6.96 -40.91
C VAL A 395 -20.07 -7.90 -41.89
N LEU A 396 -19.99 -7.58 -43.17
CA LEU A 396 -20.54 -8.38 -44.27
C LEU A 396 -19.52 -9.39 -44.80
N ASN A 397 -19.97 -10.34 -45.61
CA ASN A 397 -19.09 -11.31 -46.27
C ASN A 397 -18.09 -10.59 -47.21
N SER A 398 -16.86 -11.09 -47.31
CA SER A 398 -15.83 -10.49 -48.19
C SER A 398 -16.14 -10.64 -49.69
N LYS A 399 -17.12 -11.48 -50.05
CA LYS A 399 -17.48 -11.92 -51.41
C LYS A 399 -16.35 -12.63 -52.16
N GLU A 400 -15.30 -13.03 -51.45
CA GLU A 400 -14.23 -13.83 -52.03
C GLU A 400 -14.70 -15.27 -52.22
N ILE A 401 -14.47 -15.81 -53.42
CA ILE A 401 -14.89 -17.17 -53.81
C ILE A 401 -13.67 -18.12 -53.76
N PHE A 402 -12.44 -17.59 -53.79
CA PHE A 402 -11.22 -18.39 -53.89
C PHE A 402 -10.11 -17.85 -52.97
N ASN A 403 -9.46 -18.75 -52.23
CA ASN A 403 -8.37 -18.41 -51.32
C ASN A 403 -7.03 -18.24 -52.07
N ASN A 404 -6.85 -17.07 -52.71
CA ASN A 404 -5.62 -16.73 -53.44
C ASN A 404 -4.38 -16.78 -52.55
N SER A 405 -4.47 -16.36 -51.28
CA SER A 405 -3.34 -16.33 -50.35
C SER A 405 -2.79 -17.73 -50.08
N LEU A 406 -3.66 -18.71 -49.86
CA LEU A 406 -3.24 -20.10 -49.66
C LEU A 406 -2.66 -20.69 -50.94
N TRP A 407 -3.28 -20.40 -52.08
CA TRP A 407 -2.80 -20.88 -53.39
C TRP A 407 -1.38 -20.40 -53.70
N GLU A 408 -1.06 -19.15 -53.40
CA GLU A 408 0.29 -18.61 -53.54
C GLU A 408 1.28 -19.27 -52.58
N LYS A 409 0.91 -19.44 -51.30
CA LYS A 409 1.78 -20.06 -50.29
C LYS A 409 2.09 -21.53 -50.57
N LEU A 410 1.23 -22.22 -51.30
CA LEU A 410 1.43 -23.61 -51.73
C LEU A 410 2.17 -23.73 -53.07
N GLY A 411 2.75 -22.63 -53.59
CA GLY A 411 3.55 -22.64 -54.81
C GLY A 411 2.72 -22.66 -56.09
N LYS A 412 1.50 -22.09 -56.06
CA LYS A 412 0.61 -21.95 -57.22
C LYS A 412 0.34 -23.30 -57.93
N PRO A 413 -0.18 -24.31 -57.22
CA PRO A 413 -0.47 -25.61 -57.83
C PRO A 413 -1.43 -25.48 -59.01
N ARG A 414 -1.26 -26.34 -60.03
CA ARG A 414 -2.12 -26.38 -61.22
C ARG A 414 -3.50 -26.95 -60.86
N ILE A 415 -4.40 -26.09 -60.40
CA ILE A 415 -5.78 -26.41 -60.01
C ILE A 415 -6.79 -25.54 -60.77
N SER A 416 -7.99 -26.07 -61.02
CA SER A 416 -9.06 -25.31 -61.66
C SER A 416 -9.64 -24.27 -60.69
N LYS A 417 -9.54 -22.97 -61.03
CA LYS A 417 -10.18 -21.92 -60.23
C LYS A 417 -11.71 -21.93 -60.29
N LYS A 418 -12.31 -22.57 -61.31
CA LYS A 418 -13.77 -22.69 -61.47
C LYS A 418 -14.37 -23.78 -60.58
N LYS A 419 -13.61 -24.85 -60.32
CA LYS A 419 -13.94 -25.96 -59.42
C LYS A 419 -12.71 -26.31 -58.59
N PRO A 420 -12.33 -25.46 -57.63
CA PRO A 420 -11.12 -25.68 -56.86
C PRO A 420 -11.35 -26.76 -55.79
N PRO A 421 -10.29 -27.40 -55.28
CA PRO A 421 -10.39 -28.23 -54.08
C PRO A 421 -11.03 -27.45 -52.92
N ALA A 422 -11.79 -28.15 -52.08
CA ALA A 422 -12.64 -27.55 -51.05
C ALA A 422 -11.91 -26.53 -50.15
N ILE A 423 -10.64 -26.80 -49.82
CA ILE A 423 -9.83 -25.92 -48.96
C ILE A 423 -9.51 -24.54 -49.58
N PHE A 424 -9.68 -24.39 -50.89
CA PHE A 424 -9.54 -23.12 -51.61
C PHE A 424 -10.90 -22.47 -51.92
N ASP A 425 -12.01 -23.19 -51.79
CA ASP A 425 -13.35 -22.68 -52.11
C ASP A 425 -13.93 -21.90 -50.92
N LEU A 426 -14.00 -20.57 -51.06
CA LEU A 426 -14.55 -19.66 -50.05
C LEU A 426 -16.04 -19.34 -50.27
N SER A 427 -16.68 -19.95 -51.28
CA SER A 427 -18.10 -19.75 -51.55
C SER A 427 -18.98 -20.35 -50.46
N LEU A 428 -20.11 -19.70 -50.19
CA LEU A 428 -21.08 -20.17 -49.18
C LEU A 428 -21.94 -21.36 -49.64
N ARG A 429 -21.95 -21.69 -50.93
CA ARG A 429 -22.64 -22.87 -51.44
C ARG A 429 -22.00 -24.13 -50.85
N ASP A 430 -22.83 -25.11 -50.54
CA ASP A 430 -22.35 -26.42 -50.12
C ASP A 430 -21.78 -27.20 -51.31
N LEU A 431 -20.71 -27.95 -51.05
CA LEU A 431 -20.11 -28.85 -52.03
C LEU A 431 -20.81 -30.21 -52.00
N PRO A 432 -20.74 -31.00 -53.09
CA PRO A 432 -21.26 -32.37 -53.08
C PRO A 432 -20.69 -33.20 -51.92
N ASP A 433 -21.58 -33.89 -51.21
CA ASP A 433 -21.29 -34.72 -50.04
C ASP A 433 -20.63 -33.99 -48.86
N GLU A 434 -20.83 -32.68 -48.77
CA GLU A 434 -20.33 -31.88 -47.67
C GLU A 434 -21.28 -31.90 -46.47
N ARG A 435 -20.71 -32.15 -45.29
CA ARG A 435 -21.42 -32.20 -44.01
C ARG A 435 -20.73 -31.28 -43.03
N TRP A 436 -21.50 -30.42 -42.37
CA TRP A 436 -21.02 -29.49 -41.37
C TRP A 436 -21.24 -30.02 -39.96
N LYS A 437 -20.25 -29.83 -39.08
CA LYS A 437 -20.36 -30.05 -37.63
C LYS A 437 -19.98 -28.76 -36.88
N PRO A 438 -20.58 -28.49 -35.72
CA PRO A 438 -20.16 -27.37 -34.87
C PRO A 438 -18.70 -27.53 -34.45
N LEU A 439 -17.99 -26.41 -34.37
CA LEU A 439 -16.59 -26.42 -33.94
C LEU A 439 -16.52 -26.51 -32.41
N PRO A 440 -15.85 -27.52 -31.82
CA PRO A 440 -15.82 -27.73 -30.37
C PRO A 440 -15.38 -26.48 -29.60
N SER A 441 -16.11 -26.18 -28.53
CA SER A 441 -15.95 -24.97 -27.70
C SER A 441 -16.39 -23.66 -28.35
N PHE A 442 -16.87 -23.69 -29.60
CA PHE A 442 -17.33 -22.54 -30.37
C PHE A 442 -18.62 -22.84 -31.17
N ASP A 443 -19.43 -23.76 -30.66
CA ASP A 443 -20.51 -24.45 -31.38
C ASP A 443 -21.61 -23.50 -31.90
N SER A 444 -21.80 -22.35 -31.25
CA SER A 444 -22.78 -21.33 -31.64
C SER A 444 -22.24 -20.27 -32.62
N LYS A 445 -20.97 -20.37 -33.03
CA LYS A 445 -20.27 -19.33 -33.80
C LYS A 445 -19.53 -19.83 -35.02
N TYR A 446 -19.02 -21.06 -34.98
CA TYR A 446 -18.25 -21.64 -36.06
C TYR A 446 -18.66 -23.08 -36.34
N ALA A 447 -18.59 -23.46 -37.61
CA ALA A 447 -18.78 -24.82 -38.09
C ALA A 447 -17.61 -25.23 -38.97
N ILE A 448 -17.35 -26.53 -39.05
CA ILE A 448 -16.31 -27.12 -39.90
C ILE A 448 -16.91 -28.27 -40.71
N SER A 449 -16.52 -28.37 -41.97
CA SER A 449 -17.02 -29.40 -42.87
C SER A 449 -16.08 -30.59 -42.97
N ASN A 450 -16.64 -31.77 -43.29
CA ASN A 450 -15.86 -32.99 -43.58
C ASN A 450 -14.87 -32.82 -44.75
N LYS A 451 -15.05 -31.79 -45.60
CA LYS A 451 -14.15 -31.46 -46.72
C LYS A 451 -13.04 -30.48 -46.32
N GLY A 452 -12.99 -30.05 -45.06
CA GLY A 452 -11.95 -29.15 -44.55
C GLY A 452 -12.25 -27.66 -44.67
N ARG A 453 -13.49 -27.26 -44.95
CA ARG A 453 -13.90 -25.84 -44.93
C ARG A 453 -14.31 -25.43 -43.51
N VAL A 454 -14.05 -24.18 -43.15
CA VAL A 454 -14.44 -23.63 -41.85
C VAL A 454 -15.31 -22.41 -42.09
N LYS A 455 -16.48 -22.38 -41.46
CA LYS A 455 -17.50 -21.35 -41.64
C LYS A 455 -17.71 -20.60 -40.33
N ARG A 456 -17.67 -19.27 -40.40
CA ARG A 456 -18.19 -18.37 -39.36
C ARG A 456 -19.68 -18.16 -39.60
N LEU A 457 -20.51 -18.40 -38.60
CA LEU A 457 -21.95 -18.22 -38.66
C LEU A 457 -22.33 -16.73 -38.59
N SER A 458 -23.52 -16.39 -39.08
CA SER A 458 -24.11 -15.07 -38.88
C SER A 458 -24.56 -14.89 -37.43
N GLY A 459 -24.63 -13.64 -36.98
CA GLY A 459 -25.05 -13.29 -35.62
C GLY A 459 -23.97 -12.57 -34.81
N TRP A 460 -24.08 -12.67 -33.48
CA TRP A 460 -23.21 -11.93 -32.56
C TRP A 460 -21.79 -12.50 -32.54
N GLY A 461 -20.85 -11.70 -33.05
CA GLY A 461 -19.42 -11.96 -32.97
C GLY A 461 -18.81 -11.53 -31.63
N ALA A 462 -17.48 -11.45 -31.58
CA ALA A 462 -16.78 -10.99 -30.38
C ALA A 462 -16.61 -9.46 -30.33
N GLY A 463 -17.03 -8.85 -29.23
CA GLY A 463 -16.93 -7.41 -28.98
C GLY A 463 -18.09 -6.61 -29.60
N ILE A 464 -17.79 -5.69 -30.52
CA ILE A 464 -18.78 -4.79 -31.16
C ILE A 464 -19.17 -5.22 -32.58
N HIS A 465 -18.75 -6.41 -33.01
CA HIS A 465 -18.98 -6.92 -34.36
C HIS A 465 -20.26 -7.75 -34.41
N PHE A 466 -21.16 -7.37 -35.31
CA PHE A 466 -22.28 -8.21 -35.72
C PHE A 466 -21.99 -8.73 -37.14
N TYR A 467 -21.99 -10.05 -37.30
CA TYR A 467 -21.77 -10.67 -38.61
C TYR A 467 -23.11 -10.82 -39.31
N GLY A 468 -23.38 -9.93 -40.27
CA GLY A 468 -24.65 -9.92 -41.01
C GLY A 468 -24.80 -11.15 -41.92
N GLU A 469 -23.69 -11.73 -42.35
CA GLU A 469 -23.64 -12.86 -43.26
C GLU A 469 -22.61 -13.89 -42.79
N GLU A 470 -22.88 -15.16 -43.11
CA GLU A 470 -21.92 -16.25 -42.93
C GLU A 470 -20.66 -15.99 -43.76
N GLN A 471 -19.53 -16.58 -43.38
CA GLN A 471 -18.30 -16.49 -44.16
C GLN A 471 -17.43 -17.74 -44.02
N ILE A 472 -16.97 -18.29 -45.14
CA ILE A 472 -15.93 -19.31 -45.12
C ILE A 472 -14.58 -18.64 -44.81
N LEU A 473 -13.88 -19.15 -43.80
CA LEU A 473 -12.60 -18.63 -43.35
C LEU A 473 -11.48 -19.08 -44.28
N SER A 474 -10.57 -18.15 -44.60
CA SER A 474 -9.35 -18.46 -45.34
C SER A 474 -8.39 -19.28 -44.48
N LEU A 475 -8.09 -20.49 -44.94
CA LEU A 475 -7.04 -21.34 -44.39
C LEU A 475 -5.64 -20.79 -44.74
N ASN A 476 -4.66 -21.15 -43.92
CA ASN A 476 -3.25 -20.84 -44.04
C ASN A 476 -2.40 -22.11 -43.92
N VAL A 477 -1.12 -22.01 -44.28
CA VAL A 477 -0.14 -23.10 -44.19
C VAL A 477 1.07 -22.69 -43.35
N THR A 478 1.63 -23.61 -42.55
CA THR A 478 2.86 -23.37 -41.77
C THR A 478 4.11 -23.39 -42.66
N LYS A 479 5.18 -22.72 -42.21
CA LYS A 479 6.48 -22.65 -42.92
C LYS A 479 7.45 -23.78 -42.52
N ASP A 480 6.92 -24.91 -42.04
CA ASP A 480 7.74 -26.01 -41.52
C ASP A 480 8.19 -26.96 -42.63
N LYS A 481 9.21 -27.79 -42.34
CA LYS A 481 9.65 -28.90 -43.22
C LYS A 481 8.48 -29.81 -43.65
N TYR A 482 7.44 -29.90 -42.82
CA TYR A 482 6.19 -30.61 -43.10
C TYR A 482 5.02 -29.61 -42.95
N PRO A 483 4.54 -29.01 -44.04
CA PRO A 483 3.55 -27.95 -44.00
C PRO A 483 2.21 -28.45 -43.45
N LYS A 484 1.60 -27.68 -42.54
CA LYS A 484 0.29 -28.00 -41.93
C LYS A 484 -0.73 -26.90 -42.22
N LEU A 485 -1.97 -27.29 -42.48
CA LEU A 485 -3.08 -26.36 -42.67
C LEU A 485 -3.65 -25.89 -41.33
N TYR A 486 -3.89 -24.59 -41.21
CA TYR A 486 -4.49 -23.97 -40.03
C TYR A 486 -5.37 -22.78 -40.35
N PHE A 487 -6.21 -22.40 -39.39
CA PHE A 487 -7.02 -21.17 -39.46
C PHE A 487 -7.01 -20.44 -38.12
N ASN A 488 -7.38 -19.16 -38.17
CA ASN A 488 -7.47 -18.32 -36.98
C ASN A 488 -8.94 -17.95 -36.73
N LEU A 489 -9.32 -17.99 -35.46
CA LEU A 489 -10.59 -17.41 -35.01
C LEU A 489 -10.40 -15.91 -34.77
N HIS A 490 -11.48 -15.22 -34.39
CA HIS A 490 -11.37 -13.82 -34.03
C HIS A 490 -10.45 -13.67 -32.80
N ARG A 491 -9.54 -12.67 -32.80
CA ARG A 491 -8.50 -12.51 -31.76
C ARG A 491 -9.02 -12.40 -30.32
N LYS A 492 -10.26 -11.96 -30.14
CA LYS A 492 -10.92 -11.88 -28.82
C LYS A 492 -11.51 -13.21 -28.33
N GLU A 493 -11.58 -14.22 -29.19
CA GLU A 493 -12.14 -15.54 -28.88
C GLU A 493 -11.04 -16.55 -28.65
N ASP A 494 -10.07 -16.63 -29.56
CA ASP A 494 -8.85 -17.39 -29.35
C ASP A 494 -7.72 -16.80 -30.18
N VAL A 495 -6.55 -16.69 -29.57
CA VAL A 495 -5.32 -16.21 -30.21
C VAL A 495 -4.52 -17.34 -30.86
N ASN A 496 -4.83 -18.59 -30.51
CA ASN A 496 -4.08 -19.76 -30.96
C ASN A 496 -4.60 -20.28 -32.31
N PRO A 497 -3.71 -20.53 -33.29
CA PRO A 497 -4.11 -21.11 -34.57
C PRO A 497 -4.64 -22.52 -34.40
N LYS A 498 -5.73 -22.83 -35.10
CA LYS A 498 -6.39 -24.13 -35.07
C LYS A 498 -5.89 -25.01 -36.21
N MET A 499 -5.29 -26.16 -35.86
CA MET A 499 -4.79 -27.13 -36.85
C MET A 499 -5.97 -27.86 -37.49
N LEU A 500 -6.12 -27.72 -38.80
CA LEU A 500 -7.29 -28.21 -39.53
C LEU A 500 -7.46 -29.72 -39.40
N LEU A 501 -6.42 -30.49 -39.74
CA LEU A 501 -6.49 -31.96 -39.78
C LEU A 501 -6.76 -32.59 -38.41
N ARG A 502 -6.32 -31.96 -37.31
CA ARG A 502 -6.62 -32.43 -35.95
C ARG A 502 -8.10 -32.35 -35.65
N LEU A 503 -8.73 -31.23 -36.01
CA LEU A 503 -10.16 -31.01 -35.80
C LEU A 503 -11.00 -31.90 -36.72
N LEU A 504 -10.57 -32.10 -37.97
CA LEU A 504 -11.25 -33.00 -38.90
C LEU A 504 -11.24 -34.45 -38.42
N TYR A 505 -10.08 -34.94 -37.97
CA TYR A 505 -9.96 -36.30 -37.44
C TYR A 505 -10.84 -36.49 -36.21
N TYR A 506 -10.77 -35.56 -35.25
CA TYR A 506 -11.59 -35.56 -34.04
C TYR A 506 -13.10 -35.60 -34.35
N LEU A 507 -13.56 -34.78 -35.30
CA LEU A 507 -14.99 -34.63 -35.57
C LEU A 507 -15.56 -35.70 -36.50
N PHE A 508 -14.76 -36.27 -37.42
CA PHE A 508 -15.28 -37.09 -38.51
C PHE A 508 -14.66 -38.49 -38.60
N VAL A 509 -13.61 -38.80 -37.85
CA VAL A 509 -12.94 -40.11 -37.88
C VAL A 509 -13.01 -40.78 -36.50
N GLU A 510 -12.36 -40.19 -35.50
CA GLU A 510 -12.25 -40.78 -34.15
C GLU A 510 -12.00 -39.67 -33.12
N GLU A 511 -12.77 -39.70 -32.02
CA GLU A 511 -12.61 -38.75 -30.91
C GLU A 511 -11.33 -39.04 -30.12
N PHE A 512 -10.59 -37.98 -29.79
CA PHE A 512 -9.38 -38.05 -28.97
C PHE A 512 -9.17 -36.73 -28.23
N ASP A 513 -8.32 -36.72 -27.22
CA ASP A 513 -8.00 -35.49 -26.49
C ASP A 513 -7.26 -34.48 -27.40
N LEU A 514 -7.96 -33.43 -27.83
CA LEU A 514 -7.42 -32.34 -28.64
C LEU A 514 -6.26 -31.60 -27.96
N SER A 515 -6.19 -31.61 -26.62
CA SER A 515 -5.13 -30.98 -25.83
C SER A 515 -3.84 -31.82 -25.79
N ASN A 516 -3.94 -33.13 -26.08
CA ASN A 516 -2.80 -34.03 -26.09
C ASN A 516 -1.83 -33.72 -27.25
N ARG A 517 -0.64 -33.21 -26.90
CA ARG A 517 0.42 -32.85 -27.86
C ARG A 517 1.33 -34.00 -28.25
N THR A 518 1.25 -35.16 -27.57
CA THR A 518 2.09 -36.33 -27.89
C THR A 518 1.53 -37.12 -29.08
N LEU A 519 0.28 -36.89 -29.45
CA LEU A 519 -0.38 -37.49 -30.61
C LEU A 519 -0.36 -36.53 -31.80
N ARG A 520 -0.08 -37.03 -33.00
CA ARG A 520 -0.11 -36.29 -34.27
C ARG A 520 -0.99 -36.98 -35.29
N ILE A 521 -1.65 -36.19 -36.14
CA ILE A 521 -2.32 -36.70 -37.34
C ILE A 521 -1.31 -36.79 -38.46
N VAL A 522 -1.12 -37.98 -39.01
CA VAL A 522 -0.36 -38.23 -40.23
C VAL A 522 -1.33 -38.15 -41.40
N ASN A 523 -0.97 -37.33 -42.39
CA ASN A 523 -1.73 -37.17 -43.62
C ASN A 523 -1.09 -37.98 -44.74
N GLU A 524 -1.75 -39.05 -45.18
CA GLU A 524 -1.29 -39.92 -46.27
C GLU A 524 -1.91 -39.55 -47.62
N ASN A 525 -2.62 -38.42 -47.68
CA ASN A 525 -3.08 -37.84 -48.95
C ASN A 525 -1.88 -37.46 -49.84
N LYS A 526 -2.04 -37.64 -51.16
CA LYS A 526 -1.00 -37.33 -52.15
C LYS A 526 -0.64 -35.84 -52.13
N TRP A 527 -1.63 -34.99 -51.95
CA TRP A 527 -1.47 -33.54 -51.87
C TRP A 527 -2.06 -32.99 -50.58
N LEU A 528 -1.45 -31.93 -50.02
CA LEU A 528 -1.94 -31.29 -48.79
C LEU A 528 -3.34 -30.69 -48.95
N TRP A 529 -3.73 -30.35 -50.18
CA TRP A 529 -5.04 -29.78 -50.51
C TRP A 529 -6.12 -30.81 -50.87
N GLU A 530 -5.79 -32.09 -50.83
CA GLU A 530 -6.76 -33.18 -50.90
C GLU A 530 -7.11 -33.61 -49.47
N ILE A 531 -8.40 -33.57 -49.14
CA ILE A 531 -8.93 -33.98 -47.84
C ILE A 531 -9.72 -35.26 -48.04
N ASP A 532 -9.01 -36.39 -48.05
CA ASP A 532 -9.59 -37.72 -47.85
C ASP A 532 -9.39 -38.12 -46.40
N LEU A 533 -10.48 -38.20 -45.65
CA LEU A 533 -10.47 -38.51 -44.22
C LEU A 533 -10.02 -39.96 -43.95
N SER A 534 -10.22 -40.88 -44.90
CA SER A 534 -9.79 -42.28 -44.78
C SER A 534 -8.25 -42.44 -44.78
N LYS A 535 -7.53 -41.41 -45.25
CA LYS A 535 -6.07 -41.36 -45.32
C LYS A 535 -5.44 -40.57 -44.19
N LEU A 536 -6.20 -40.32 -43.12
CA LEU A 536 -5.70 -39.71 -41.90
C LEU A 536 -5.51 -40.79 -40.85
N SER A 537 -4.36 -40.80 -40.16
CA SER A 537 -4.11 -41.70 -39.03
C SER A 537 -3.57 -40.96 -37.82
N LEU A 538 -4.08 -41.28 -36.62
CA LEU A 538 -3.57 -40.79 -35.35
C LEU A 538 -2.36 -41.63 -34.93
N ARG A 539 -1.19 -41.00 -34.78
CA ARG A 539 0.05 -41.69 -34.36
C ARG A 539 0.71 -41.00 -33.17
N PRO A 540 1.29 -41.74 -32.22
CA PRO A 540 2.20 -41.18 -31.21
C PRO A 540 3.42 -40.54 -31.87
N MET A 541 3.94 -39.46 -31.30
CA MET A 541 5.19 -38.83 -31.77
C MET A 541 6.40 -39.78 -31.66
N ILE A 542 6.36 -40.73 -30.72
CA ILE A 542 7.46 -41.66 -30.40
C ILE A 542 7.78 -42.60 -31.57
N ASP A 543 6.79 -42.95 -32.42
CA ASP A 543 6.99 -43.87 -33.55
C ASP A 543 7.74 -43.25 -34.75
N SER A 544 8.04 -41.96 -34.71
CA SER A 544 8.75 -41.28 -35.80
C SER A 544 10.25 -41.53 -35.86
N PHE A 545 10.84 -42.15 -34.83
CA PHE A 545 12.26 -42.51 -34.80
C PHE A 545 12.56 -43.96 -35.22
N LYS A 546 11.54 -44.82 -35.38
CA LYS A 546 11.74 -46.25 -35.72
C LYS A 546 11.61 -46.61 -37.20
N ASN A 547 11.05 -45.73 -38.04
CA ASN A 547 10.91 -45.96 -39.49
C ASN A 547 11.87 -45.11 -40.34
N LYS A 548 13.16 -45.12 -39.99
CA LYS A 548 14.25 -44.87 -40.93
C LYS A 548 15.02 -46.18 -41.13
N LYS A 549 14.58 -46.98 -42.09
CA LYS A 549 15.44 -47.88 -42.86
C LYS A 549 15.20 -47.57 -44.32
#